data_AF-A0A7C3AJ28-F1
#
_entry.id   AF-A0A7C3AJ28-F1
#
_cell.length_a   1.000
_cell.length_b   1.000
_cell.length_c   1.000
_cell.angle_alpha   90.00
_cell.angle_beta   90.00
_cell.angle_gamma   90.00
#
_symmetry.space_group_name_H-M   'P 1'
#
loop_
_entity.id
_entity.type
_entity.pdbx_description
1 polymer ?
#
loop_
_entity_poly.entity_id
_entity_poly.type
_entity_poly.pdbx_seq_one_letter_code
_entity_poly.pdbx_strand_id
1 'polypeptide(L)'
;MKTQNIRTILSFNKNYSHINREERNLAAIFYYALLHNNNAQRFLRLIGDDNPCNGNDFGIYFEYAFLRDLWHNIDKEYENDVKRNIILELLEPTNIAELKSTSILEFNTYFGCVPKPSNQFIQSPGNWSIIGNPKINVKGFNQTVDNNEEFEKVCKFKWSFNIKPDIVIHTSKDSAICIEAKLESGEGHYPANPNEEAVFNKRGIKERISQTSLQKYMMEDLLGIETKFVFLVNNSNVKSDSHTTITWQEVFNILDTTNFHPFTLDWISNYS
;
A
#
# COMPACT_ATOMS: atom_id res chain seq x y z
N MET A 1 34.51 3.88 -34.90
CA MET A 1 34.70 4.25 -33.49
C MET A 1 33.80 3.37 -32.64
N LYS A 2 34.32 2.70 -31.60
CA LYS A 2 33.45 2.03 -30.62
C LYS A 2 32.66 3.12 -29.90
N THR A 3 31.33 3.09 -30.00
CA THR A 3 30.46 4.02 -29.28
C THR A 3 30.72 3.88 -27.79
N GLN A 4 31.29 4.91 -27.16
CA GLN A 4 31.45 4.94 -25.71
C GLN A 4 30.06 5.04 -25.07
N ASN A 5 29.80 4.19 -24.09
CA ASN A 5 28.62 4.25 -23.25
C ASN A 5 29.03 4.41 -21.79
N ILE A 6 28.08 4.81 -20.94
CA ILE A 6 28.32 5.09 -19.52
C ILE A 6 28.99 3.89 -18.81
N ARG A 7 28.55 2.65 -19.10
CA ARG A 7 29.13 1.44 -18.49
C ARG A 7 30.62 1.29 -18.82
N THR A 8 30.99 1.50 -20.09
CA THR A 8 32.39 1.43 -20.54
C THR A 8 33.23 2.58 -19.97
N ILE A 9 32.68 3.79 -19.87
CA ILE A 9 33.37 4.96 -19.28
C ILE A 9 33.67 4.72 -17.80
N LEU A 10 32.68 4.19 -17.06
CA LEU A 10 32.82 3.89 -15.63
C LEU A 10 33.61 2.60 -15.34
N SER A 11 34.01 1.85 -16.38
CA SER A 11 34.60 0.51 -16.23
C SER A 11 33.75 -0.42 -15.35
N PHE A 12 32.42 -0.27 -15.41
CA PHE A 12 31.50 -1.00 -14.55
C PHE A 12 31.26 -2.41 -15.10
N ASN A 13 31.90 -3.40 -14.48
CA ASN A 13 31.89 -4.80 -14.91
C ASN A 13 31.09 -5.71 -13.96
N LYS A 14 30.43 -5.15 -12.93
CA LYS A 14 29.62 -5.92 -11.98
C LYS A 14 28.21 -6.16 -12.54
N ASN A 15 27.49 -7.11 -11.93
CA ASN A 15 26.07 -7.33 -12.20
C ASN A 15 25.22 -6.14 -11.72
N TYR A 16 24.01 -6.00 -12.29
CA TYR A 16 23.06 -4.96 -11.89
C TYR A 16 22.63 -5.08 -10.42
N SER A 17 22.66 -6.29 -9.85
CA SER A 17 22.41 -6.59 -8.44
C SER A 17 23.20 -5.72 -7.46
N HIS A 18 24.43 -5.33 -7.80
CA HIS A 18 25.29 -4.54 -6.93
C HIS A 18 25.01 -3.03 -6.95
N ILE A 19 24.17 -2.55 -7.87
CA ILE A 19 23.85 -1.12 -8.00
C ILE A 19 22.34 -0.85 -8.04
N ASN A 20 21.53 -1.89 -8.04
CA ASN A 20 20.08 -1.74 -8.07
C ASN A 20 19.61 -1.33 -6.66
N ARG A 21 18.92 -0.19 -6.61
CA ARG A 21 18.39 0.45 -5.40
C ARG A 21 16.86 0.30 -5.30
N GLU A 22 16.25 -0.42 -6.25
CA GLU A 22 14.80 -0.59 -6.33
C GLU A 22 14.30 -1.61 -5.30
N GLU A 23 13.64 -1.09 -4.25
CA GLU A 23 13.06 -1.86 -3.15
C GLU A 23 12.12 -2.98 -3.64
N ARG A 24 11.32 -2.69 -4.67
CA ARG A 24 10.41 -3.66 -5.30
C ARG A 24 11.11 -4.90 -5.83
N ASN A 25 12.34 -4.78 -6.34
CA ASN A 25 13.08 -5.93 -6.84
C ASN A 25 13.52 -6.85 -5.70
N LEU A 26 13.95 -6.26 -4.57
CA LEU A 26 14.32 -7.03 -3.39
C LEU A 26 13.10 -7.69 -2.74
N ALA A 27 11.97 -6.99 -2.66
CA ALA A 27 10.69 -7.55 -2.24
C ALA A 27 10.26 -8.73 -3.14
N ALA A 28 10.41 -8.62 -4.46
CA ALA A 28 10.09 -9.73 -5.38
C ALA A 28 11.00 -10.97 -5.17
N ILE A 29 12.29 -10.75 -4.90
CA ILE A 29 13.23 -11.83 -4.54
C ILE A 29 12.81 -12.51 -3.24
N PHE A 30 12.43 -11.72 -2.24
CA PHE A 30 11.97 -12.25 -0.96
C PHE A 30 10.63 -13.00 -1.09
N TYR A 31 9.68 -12.47 -1.87
CA TYR A 31 8.45 -13.16 -2.23
C TYR A 31 8.74 -14.54 -2.86
N TYR A 32 9.62 -14.59 -3.86
CA TYR A 32 10.06 -15.86 -4.45
C TYR A 32 10.66 -16.81 -3.40
N ALA A 33 11.49 -16.27 -2.50
CA ALA A 33 12.14 -17.07 -1.47
C ALA A 33 11.12 -17.64 -0.47
N LEU A 34 10.10 -16.88 -0.09
CA LEU A 34 9.02 -17.33 0.80
C LEU A 34 8.22 -18.51 0.22
N LEU A 35 8.04 -18.55 -1.10
CA LEU A 35 7.37 -19.64 -1.80
C LEU A 35 8.19 -20.94 -1.89
N HIS A 36 9.47 -20.91 -1.47
CA HIS A 36 10.36 -22.05 -1.58
C HIS A 36 10.40 -22.90 -0.30
N ASN A 37 10.30 -24.22 -0.46
CA ASN A 37 10.36 -25.21 0.63
C ASN A 37 9.49 -24.80 1.83
N ASN A 38 10.10 -24.61 3.01
CA ASN A 38 9.43 -24.21 4.24
C ASN A 38 9.79 -22.78 4.69
N ASN A 39 10.23 -21.93 3.76
CA ASN A 39 10.73 -20.58 4.06
C ASN A 39 9.67 -19.66 4.67
N ALA A 40 8.42 -19.72 4.20
CA ALA A 40 7.33 -19.00 4.84
C ALA A 40 7.21 -19.34 6.33
N GLN A 41 7.24 -20.63 6.69
CA GLN A 41 7.15 -21.05 8.09
C GLN A 41 8.35 -20.59 8.92
N ARG A 42 9.56 -20.64 8.34
CA ARG A 42 10.78 -20.15 8.99
C ARG A 42 10.69 -18.65 9.26
N PHE A 43 10.19 -17.89 8.29
CA PHE A 43 9.97 -16.46 8.43
C PHE A 43 8.92 -16.12 9.49
N LEU A 44 7.77 -16.82 9.51
CA LEU A 44 6.76 -16.61 10.56
C LEU A 44 7.35 -16.84 11.95
N ARG A 45 8.12 -17.91 12.15
CA ARG A 45 8.81 -18.16 13.43
C ARG A 45 9.81 -17.08 13.81
N LEU A 46 10.56 -16.54 12.84
CA LEU A 46 11.50 -15.45 13.08
C LEU A 46 10.81 -14.22 13.67
N ILE A 47 9.61 -13.90 13.18
CA ILE A 47 8.83 -12.78 13.71
C ILE A 47 8.00 -13.16 14.94
N GLY A 48 8.08 -14.39 15.44
CA GLY A 48 7.30 -14.87 16.59
C GLY A 48 5.83 -15.13 16.25
N ASP A 49 5.55 -15.65 15.06
CA ASP A 49 4.25 -16.14 14.63
C ASP A 49 4.34 -17.66 14.35
N ASP A 50 3.53 -18.44 15.07
CA ASP A 50 3.52 -19.90 14.99
C ASP A 50 2.35 -20.45 14.15
N ASN A 51 1.64 -19.59 13.43
CA ASN A 51 0.56 -20.03 12.55
C ASN A 51 1.10 -20.98 11.47
N PRO A 52 0.34 -22.05 11.14
CA PRO A 52 0.80 -23.03 10.16
C PRO A 52 0.61 -22.54 8.71
N CYS A 53 1.64 -22.70 7.88
CA CYS A 53 1.62 -22.32 6.45
C CYS A 53 1.03 -23.41 5.53
N ASN A 54 -0.03 -24.11 5.93
CA ASN A 54 -0.57 -25.26 5.18
C ASN A 54 -2.11 -25.32 5.12
N GLY A 55 -2.80 -24.29 5.60
CA GLY A 55 -4.26 -24.19 5.50
C GLY A 55 -4.72 -23.80 4.09
N ASN A 56 -5.99 -24.06 3.77
CA ASN A 56 -6.59 -23.67 2.49
C ASN A 56 -6.61 -22.15 2.26
N ASP A 57 -6.60 -21.38 3.35
CA ASP A 57 -6.61 -19.92 3.33
C ASP A 57 -5.20 -19.32 3.37
N PHE A 58 -4.15 -20.16 3.43
CA PHE A 58 -2.77 -19.68 3.38
C PHE A 58 -2.45 -19.15 1.98
N GLY A 59 -1.99 -17.90 1.92
CA GLY A 59 -1.64 -17.25 0.66
C GLY A 59 -0.57 -16.18 0.86
N ILE A 60 0.38 -16.11 -0.05
CA ILE A 60 1.40 -15.05 -0.09
C ILE A 60 1.15 -14.23 -1.34
N TYR A 61 1.06 -12.91 -1.19
CA TYR A 61 0.74 -11.98 -2.27
C TYR A 61 1.82 -10.91 -2.35
N PHE A 62 2.24 -10.58 -3.57
CA PHE A 62 3.15 -9.48 -3.88
C PHE A 62 2.37 -8.32 -4.51
N GLU A 63 2.66 -7.07 -4.12
CA GLU A 63 1.91 -5.87 -4.52
C GLU A 63 0.40 -5.97 -4.18
N TYR A 64 0.11 -6.15 -2.89
CA TYR A 64 -1.22 -6.47 -2.39
C TYR A 64 -2.21 -5.32 -2.60
N ALA A 65 -3.28 -5.57 -3.37
CA ALA A 65 -4.28 -4.56 -3.75
C ALA A 65 -5.72 -4.98 -3.42
N PHE A 66 -5.91 -5.83 -2.41
CA PHE A 66 -7.19 -6.47 -2.09
C PHE A 66 -8.33 -5.46 -2.00
N LEU A 67 -8.20 -4.37 -1.23
CA LEU A 67 -9.30 -3.40 -1.07
C LEU A 67 -9.81 -2.84 -2.41
N ARG A 68 -8.87 -2.51 -3.31
CA ARG A 68 -9.21 -2.03 -4.66
C ARG A 68 -9.86 -3.13 -5.49
N ASP A 69 -9.33 -4.35 -5.41
CA ASP A 69 -9.84 -5.46 -6.21
C ASP A 69 -11.22 -5.91 -5.70
N LEU A 70 -11.46 -5.91 -4.39
CA LEU A 70 -12.76 -6.14 -3.75
C LEU A 70 -13.80 -5.14 -4.23
N TRP A 71 -13.45 -3.85 -4.30
CA TRP A 71 -14.33 -2.81 -4.83
C TRP A 71 -14.77 -3.05 -6.28
N HIS A 72 -13.90 -3.64 -7.10
CA HIS A 72 -14.21 -3.98 -8.48
C HIS A 72 -14.98 -5.29 -8.64
N ASN A 73 -15.06 -6.10 -7.59
CA ASN A 73 -15.81 -7.36 -7.55
C ASN A 73 -17.18 -7.24 -6.89
N ILE A 74 -17.62 -6.03 -6.51
CA ILE A 74 -18.99 -5.78 -6.04
C ILE A 74 -19.98 -6.10 -7.18
N ASP A 75 -21.06 -6.81 -6.86
CA ASP A 75 -22.07 -7.23 -7.83
C ASP A 75 -22.64 -6.04 -8.61
N LYS A 76 -22.70 -6.20 -9.94
CA LYS A 76 -23.15 -5.17 -10.89
C LYS A 76 -24.63 -4.84 -10.73
N GLU A 77 -25.46 -5.77 -10.25
CA GLU A 77 -26.90 -5.56 -10.13
C GLU A 77 -27.24 -4.44 -9.11
N TYR A 78 -26.45 -4.32 -8.04
CA TYR A 78 -26.67 -3.37 -6.94
C TYR A 78 -25.46 -2.45 -6.67
N GLU A 79 -24.53 -2.37 -7.63
CA GLU A 79 -23.18 -1.86 -7.43
C GLU A 79 -23.16 -0.44 -6.84
N ASN A 80 -24.00 0.46 -7.34
CA ASN A 80 -24.00 1.86 -6.93
C ASN A 80 -24.53 2.07 -5.52
N ASP A 81 -25.61 1.39 -5.15
CA ASP A 81 -26.20 1.53 -3.83
C ASP A 81 -25.30 0.90 -2.77
N VAL A 82 -24.72 -0.27 -3.07
CA VAL A 82 -23.76 -0.93 -2.18
C VAL A 82 -22.51 -0.06 -2.00
N LYS A 83 -21.91 0.44 -3.08
CA LYS A 83 -20.73 1.31 -3.02
C LYS A 83 -20.98 2.59 -2.25
N ARG A 84 -22.13 3.22 -2.49
CA ARG A 84 -22.54 4.43 -1.75
C ARG A 84 -22.70 4.10 -0.27
N ASN A 85 -23.39 3.02 0.08
CA ASN A 85 -23.60 2.64 1.48
C ASN A 85 -22.28 2.35 2.18
N ILE A 86 -21.37 1.59 1.56
CA ILE A 86 -20.01 1.33 2.11
C ILE A 86 -19.30 2.65 2.41
N ILE A 87 -19.30 3.60 1.46
CA ILE A 87 -18.65 4.90 1.66
C ILE A 87 -19.29 5.65 2.84
N LEU A 88 -20.62 5.73 2.87
CA LEU A 88 -21.35 6.52 3.88
C LEU A 88 -21.27 5.90 5.27
N GLU A 89 -21.29 4.58 5.39
CA GLU A 89 -21.16 3.86 6.67
C GLU A 89 -19.74 3.94 7.23
N LEU A 90 -18.71 3.83 6.38
CA LEU A 90 -17.33 3.88 6.85
C LEU A 90 -16.84 5.32 7.10
N LEU A 91 -17.29 6.29 6.31
CA LEU A 91 -16.91 7.70 6.49
C LEU A 91 -17.78 8.44 7.49
N GLU A 92 -19.06 8.09 7.61
CA GLU A 92 -20.05 8.80 8.45
C GLU A 92 -19.99 10.34 8.25
N PRO A 93 -20.07 10.84 7.00
CA PRO A 93 -19.90 12.27 6.74
C PRO A 93 -21.02 13.07 7.41
N THR A 94 -20.70 14.30 7.81
CA THR A 94 -21.65 15.16 8.54
C THR A 94 -22.94 15.44 7.76
N ASN A 95 -22.89 15.40 6.42
CA ASN A 95 -24.03 15.56 5.52
C ASN A 95 -24.55 14.22 4.93
N ILE A 96 -24.45 13.11 5.66
CA ILE A 96 -24.86 11.77 5.20
C ILE A 96 -26.26 11.72 4.56
N ALA A 97 -27.24 12.44 5.12
CA ALA A 97 -28.62 12.46 4.61
C ALA A 97 -28.71 13.09 3.21
N GLU A 98 -27.94 14.15 2.97
CA GLU A 98 -27.84 14.81 1.67
C GLU A 98 -27.17 13.86 0.67
N LEU A 99 -25.98 13.35 1.00
CA LEU A 99 -25.21 12.47 0.12
C LEU A 99 -25.94 11.17 -0.25
N LYS A 100 -26.78 10.65 0.65
CA LYS A 100 -27.62 9.48 0.37
C LYS A 100 -28.67 9.74 -0.71
N SER A 101 -29.14 10.99 -0.81
CA SER A 101 -30.22 11.40 -1.71
C SER A 101 -29.75 11.96 -3.05
N THR A 102 -28.47 12.30 -3.18
CA THR A 102 -27.94 12.92 -4.41
C THR A 102 -27.86 11.95 -5.59
N SER A 103 -27.85 12.50 -6.80
CA SER A 103 -27.55 11.74 -8.01
C SER A 103 -26.11 11.19 -7.98
N ILE A 104 -25.84 10.16 -8.80
CA ILE A 104 -24.48 9.60 -8.93
C ILE A 104 -23.47 10.67 -9.33
N LEU A 105 -23.86 11.58 -10.23
CA LEU A 105 -22.99 12.66 -10.69
C LEU A 105 -22.65 13.62 -9.55
N GLU A 106 -23.65 14.04 -8.78
CA GLU A 106 -23.46 14.92 -7.63
C GLU A 106 -22.59 14.25 -6.56
N PHE A 107 -22.83 12.97 -6.27
CA PHE A 107 -22.02 12.19 -5.33
C PHE A 107 -20.54 12.11 -5.77
N ASN A 108 -20.28 11.74 -7.03
CA ASN A 108 -18.91 11.70 -7.56
C ASN A 108 -18.27 13.10 -7.61
N THR A 109 -19.07 14.15 -7.84
CA THR A 109 -18.61 15.55 -7.85
C THR A 109 -18.24 16.02 -6.46
N TYR A 110 -19.01 15.63 -5.42
CA TYR A 110 -18.72 15.95 -4.03
C TYR A 110 -17.32 15.47 -3.62
N PHE A 111 -16.94 14.25 -4.02
CA PHE A 111 -15.60 13.70 -3.76
C PHE A 111 -14.54 14.10 -4.81
N GLY A 112 -14.87 14.99 -5.74
CA GLY A 112 -13.93 15.49 -6.76
C GLY A 112 -13.36 14.40 -7.66
N CYS A 113 -14.18 13.42 -8.08
CA CYS A 113 -13.72 12.28 -8.87
C CYS A 113 -13.08 12.69 -10.21
N VAL A 114 -11.91 12.11 -10.51
CA VAL A 114 -11.15 12.32 -11.75
C VAL A 114 -11.01 11.01 -12.55
N PRO A 115 -10.73 11.03 -13.87
CA PRO A 115 -10.53 12.18 -14.76
C PRO A 115 -11.84 12.84 -15.22
N LYS A 116 -13.01 12.34 -14.85
CA LYS A 116 -14.30 13.04 -14.98
C LYS A 116 -15.31 12.34 -14.05
N PRO A 117 -16.16 13.08 -13.32
CA PRO A 117 -17.27 12.50 -12.58
C PRO A 117 -18.21 11.74 -13.50
N SER A 118 -18.42 10.45 -13.22
CA SER A 118 -19.40 9.62 -13.89
C SER A 118 -20.80 9.97 -13.40
N ASN A 119 -21.78 9.90 -14.30
CA ASN A 119 -23.20 9.97 -13.95
C ASN A 119 -23.86 8.58 -13.93
N GLN A 120 -23.11 7.51 -14.21
CA GLN A 120 -23.63 6.14 -14.35
C GLN A 120 -23.20 5.22 -13.21
N PHE A 121 -22.01 5.44 -12.63
CA PHE A 121 -21.49 4.58 -11.57
C PHE A 121 -20.73 5.37 -10.50
N ILE A 122 -20.79 4.89 -9.26
CA ILE A 122 -20.00 5.40 -8.15
C ILE A 122 -18.53 5.03 -8.39
N GLN A 123 -17.67 6.05 -8.50
CA GLN A 123 -16.25 5.84 -8.80
C GLN A 123 -15.46 5.37 -7.58
N SER A 124 -14.40 4.60 -7.82
CA SER A 124 -13.48 4.16 -6.78
C SER A 124 -12.93 5.35 -5.98
N PRO A 125 -12.85 5.26 -4.64
CA PRO A 125 -12.20 6.27 -3.81
C PRO A 125 -10.77 6.58 -4.22
N GLY A 126 -10.07 5.61 -4.82
CA GLY A 126 -8.74 5.82 -5.37
C GLY A 126 -8.67 6.98 -6.39
N ASN A 127 -9.78 7.23 -7.09
CA ASN A 127 -9.95 8.27 -8.11
C ASN A 127 -10.51 9.60 -7.59
N TRP A 128 -10.71 9.74 -6.28
CA TRP A 128 -11.06 11.03 -5.68
C TRP A 128 -9.87 11.98 -5.76
N SER A 129 -10.12 13.28 -5.79
CA SER A 129 -9.06 14.28 -5.89
C SER A 129 -9.18 15.30 -4.77
N ILE A 130 -8.09 15.47 -4.01
CA ILE A 130 -8.00 16.51 -2.96
C ILE A 130 -8.14 17.90 -3.60
N ILE A 131 -7.48 18.14 -4.73
CA ILE A 131 -7.40 19.46 -5.39
C ILE A 131 -8.33 19.61 -6.60
N GLY A 132 -8.93 18.51 -7.06
CA GLY A 132 -9.80 18.45 -8.23
C GLY A 132 -9.04 18.32 -9.55
N ASN A 133 -9.64 18.76 -10.64
CA ASN A 133 -9.01 18.90 -11.94
C ASN A 133 -9.57 20.15 -12.66
N PRO A 134 -8.82 21.26 -12.68
CA PRO A 134 -9.31 22.52 -13.25
C PRO A 134 -9.49 22.46 -14.76
N LYS A 135 -8.83 21.54 -15.48
CA LYS A 135 -8.96 21.41 -16.94
C LYS A 135 -10.35 20.95 -17.38
N ILE A 136 -11.15 20.43 -16.44
CA ILE A 136 -12.48 19.87 -16.66
C ILE A 136 -13.49 20.40 -15.64
N ASN A 137 -13.16 21.50 -14.95
CA ASN A 137 -14.02 22.14 -13.94
C ASN A 137 -14.47 21.22 -12.79
N VAL A 138 -13.63 20.25 -12.39
CA VAL A 138 -13.88 19.42 -11.22
C VAL A 138 -13.21 20.05 -10.01
N LYS A 139 -13.99 20.41 -9.00
CA LYS A 139 -13.45 20.87 -7.71
C LYS A 139 -12.87 19.69 -6.94
N GLY A 140 -11.85 19.96 -6.13
CA GLY A 140 -11.34 18.98 -5.18
C GLY A 140 -12.25 18.87 -3.97
N PHE A 141 -12.23 17.71 -3.31
CA PHE A 141 -13.03 17.56 -2.10
C PHE A 141 -12.53 18.44 -0.95
N ASN A 142 -11.35 19.05 -1.07
CA ASN A 142 -10.91 20.13 -0.19
C ASN A 142 -11.79 21.39 -0.23
N GLN A 143 -12.75 21.48 -1.15
CA GLN A 143 -13.72 22.57 -1.25
C GLN A 143 -15.14 22.15 -0.87
N THR A 144 -15.38 20.86 -0.61
CA THR A 144 -16.71 20.30 -0.28
C THR A 144 -16.76 19.71 1.13
N VAL A 145 -15.61 19.28 1.67
CA VAL A 145 -15.47 18.75 3.03
C VAL A 145 -14.81 19.81 3.92
N ASP A 146 -15.60 20.63 4.62
CA ASP A 146 -15.06 21.78 5.35
C ASP A 146 -14.37 21.41 6.67
N ASN A 147 -14.92 20.44 7.40
CA ASN A 147 -14.35 19.98 8.67
C ASN A 147 -13.01 19.27 8.44
N ASN A 148 -11.97 19.61 9.23
CA ASN A 148 -10.63 19.04 9.05
C ASN A 148 -10.54 17.56 9.45
N GLU A 149 -11.22 17.13 10.51
CA GLU A 149 -11.24 15.72 10.94
C GLU A 149 -11.92 14.85 9.88
N GLU A 150 -13.06 15.31 9.35
CA GLU A 150 -13.76 14.65 8.25
C GLU A 150 -12.89 14.63 6.97
N PHE A 151 -12.25 15.75 6.64
CA PHE A 151 -11.35 15.85 5.50
C PHE A 151 -10.17 14.86 5.60
N GLU A 152 -9.57 14.73 6.78
CA GLU A 152 -8.50 13.75 7.03
C GLU A 152 -9.02 12.31 6.91
N LYS A 153 -10.22 12.01 7.42
CA LYS A 153 -10.86 10.69 7.27
C LYS A 153 -11.09 10.35 5.80
N VAL A 154 -11.62 11.30 5.01
CA VAL A 154 -11.81 11.16 3.56
C VAL A 154 -10.47 10.95 2.84
N CYS A 155 -9.41 11.65 3.25
CA CYS A 155 -8.06 11.46 2.68
C CYS A 155 -7.51 10.06 2.97
N LYS A 156 -7.57 9.59 4.23
CA LYS A 156 -7.17 8.22 4.62
C LYS A 156 -7.93 7.18 3.81
N PHE A 157 -9.24 7.33 3.69
CA PHE A 157 -10.08 6.44 2.89
C PHE A 157 -9.64 6.42 1.42
N LYS A 158 -9.50 7.59 0.78
CA LYS A 158 -8.99 7.70 -0.61
C LYS A 158 -7.63 7.01 -0.78
N TRP A 159 -6.67 7.27 0.10
CA TRP A 159 -5.31 6.76 -0.07
C TRP A 159 -5.23 5.26 0.19
N SER A 160 -6.10 4.71 1.05
CA SER A 160 -6.20 3.26 1.29
C SER A 160 -6.55 2.46 0.05
N PHE A 161 -7.28 3.04 -0.91
CA PHE A 161 -7.57 2.38 -2.20
C PHE A 161 -6.40 2.39 -3.19
N ASN A 162 -5.33 3.14 -2.89
CA ASN A 162 -4.15 3.26 -3.74
C ASN A 162 -2.90 2.65 -3.11
N ILE A 163 -2.83 2.59 -1.78
CA ILE A 163 -1.71 1.98 -1.07
C ILE A 163 -1.67 0.48 -1.36
N LYS A 164 -0.46 -0.05 -1.41
CA LYS A 164 -0.21 -1.48 -1.52
C LYS A 164 0.95 -1.84 -0.60
N PRO A 165 0.74 -2.71 0.39
CA PRO A 165 1.86 -3.41 1.00
C PRO A 165 2.65 -4.19 -0.04
N ASP A 166 3.97 -4.25 0.13
CA ASP A 166 4.84 -4.97 -0.80
C ASP A 166 4.53 -6.47 -0.78
N ILE A 167 4.39 -7.06 0.40
CA ILE A 167 4.04 -8.48 0.56
C ILE A 167 3.00 -8.63 1.67
N VAL A 168 1.98 -9.45 1.44
CA VAL A 168 1.03 -9.88 2.48
C VAL A 168 0.98 -11.40 2.55
N ILE A 169 1.08 -11.95 3.76
CA ILE A 169 0.92 -13.38 4.04
C ILE A 169 -0.38 -13.57 4.80
N HIS A 170 -1.39 -14.16 4.18
CA HIS A 170 -2.58 -14.63 4.89
C HIS A 170 -2.26 -15.93 5.63
N THR A 171 -2.52 -15.95 6.93
CA THR A 171 -2.50 -17.17 7.75
C THR A 171 -3.92 -17.73 7.94
N SER A 172 -4.93 -16.89 7.77
CA SER A 172 -6.33 -17.26 7.62
C SER A 172 -7.08 -16.19 6.80
N LYS A 173 -8.41 -16.30 6.71
CA LYS A 173 -9.25 -15.25 6.11
C LYS A 173 -9.24 -13.95 6.92
N ASP A 174 -9.09 -14.07 8.23
CA ASP A 174 -9.25 -12.95 9.17
C ASP A 174 -7.91 -12.54 9.80
N SER A 175 -6.80 -13.18 9.42
CA SER A 175 -5.47 -12.90 9.95
C SER A 175 -4.38 -12.86 8.88
N ALA A 176 -3.51 -11.84 8.94
CA ALA A 176 -2.42 -11.66 7.99
C ALA A 176 -1.15 -11.07 8.60
N ILE A 177 -0.05 -11.20 7.87
CA ILE A 177 1.20 -10.48 8.09
C ILE A 177 1.36 -9.50 6.92
N CYS A 178 1.46 -8.22 7.22
CA CYS A 178 1.68 -7.15 6.25
C CYS A 178 3.14 -6.70 6.30
N ILE A 179 3.85 -6.85 5.20
CA ILE A 179 5.28 -6.63 5.09
C ILE A 179 5.54 -5.45 4.17
N GLU A 180 6.27 -4.46 4.67
CA GLU A 180 6.78 -3.34 3.89
C GLU A 180 8.31 -3.45 3.81
N ALA A 181 8.84 -3.41 2.59
CA ALA A 181 10.23 -3.64 2.26
C ALA A 181 10.94 -2.31 1.96
N LYS A 182 11.97 -1.99 2.75
CA LYS A 182 12.83 -0.82 2.56
C LYS A 182 14.28 -1.21 2.37
N LEU A 183 14.93 -0.54 1.43
CA LEU A 183 16.36 -0.73 1.15
C LEU A 183 17.13 0.52 1.53
N GLU A 184 16.71 1.67 1.01
CA GLU A 184 17.37 2.94 1.25
C GLU A 184 16.42 4.05 1.68
N SER A 185 15.15 3.96 1.28
CA SER A 185 14.17 4.96 1.63
C SER A 185 13.67 4.76 3.06
N GLY A 186 13.35 5.86 3.72
CA GLY A 186 12.59 5.82 4.97
C GLY A 186 11.12 5.52 4.73
N GLU A 187 10.33 5.54 5.80
CA GLU A 187 8.88 5.41 5.68
C GLU A 187 8.28 6.57 4.88
N GLY A 188 7.39 6.23 3.92
CA GLY A 188 6.62 7.21 3.17
C GLY A 188 5.54 7.89 4.02
N HIS A 189 5.08 9.06 3.59
CA HIS A 189 4.04 9.82 4.27
C HIS A 189 3.02 10.39 3.28
N TYR A 190 1.82 10.68 3.77
CA TYR A 190 0.73 11.27 3.01
C TYR A 190 0.26 12.61 3.60
N PRO A 191 -0.09 13.61 2.76
CA PRO A 191 0.11 13.61 1.30
C PRO A 191 1.59 13.63 0.92
N ALA A 192 1.93 13.00 -0.21
CA ALA A 192 3.29 13.03 -0.78
C ALA A 192 3.42 13.99 -1.98
N ASN A 193 2.29 14.53 -2.46
CA ASN A 193 2.26 15.50 -3.56
C ASN A 193 2.36 16.92 -3.00
N PRO A 194 3.30 17.77 -3.48
CA PRO A 194 3.47 19.14 -2.98
C PRO A 194 2.20 20.01 -3.03
N ASN A 195 1.31 19.79 -4.01
CA ASN A 195 0.06 20.54 -4.12
C ASN A 195 -0.97 20.10 -3.05
N GLU A 196 -0.99 18.83 -2.70
CA GLU A 196 -1.84 18.32 -1.62
C GLU A 196 -1.28 18.72 -0.25
N GLU A 197 0.05 18.72 -0.09
CA GLU A 197 0.73 19.26 1.10
C GLU A 197 0.37 20.74 1.32
N ALA A 198 0.33 21.54 0.26
CA ALA A 198 -0.11 22.93 0.34
C ALA A 198 -1.56 23.06 0.84
N VAL A 199 -2.46 22.14 0.49
CA VAL A 199 -3.83 22.11 1.03
C VAL A 199 -3.82 21.81 2.52
N PHE A 200 -3.07 20.79 2.95
CA PHE A 200 -2.93 20.45 4.37
C PHE A 200 -2.38 21.64 5.18
N ASN A 201 -1.32 22.28 4.68
CA ASN A 201 -0.72 23.45 5.30
C ASN A 201 -1.71 24.62 5.41
N LYS A 202 -2.46 24.89 4.33
CA LYS A 202 -3.50 25.93 4.32
C LYS A 202 -4.63 25.65 5.31
N ARG A 203 -4.98 24.38 5.51
CA ARG A 203 -5.98 23.94 6.49
C ARG A 203 -5.46 23.89 7.92
N GLY A 204 -4.16 24.13 8.15
CA GLY A 204 -3.53 24.03 9.46
C GLY A 204 -3.31 22.59 9.94
N ILE A 205 -3.45 21.60 9.07
CA ILE A 205 -3.25 20.19 9.38
C ILE A 205 -1.74 19.91 9.31
N LYS A 206 -1.12 19.77 10.49
CA LYS A 206 0.32 19.54 10.61
C LYS A 206 0.68 18.06 10.59
N GLU A 207 -0.21 17.21 11.10
CA GLU A 207 0.03 15.79 11.14
C GLU A 207 0.11 15.24 9.70
N ARG A 208 0.99 14.26 9.52
CA ARG A 208 1.17 13.54 8.27
C ARG A 208 0.93 12.07 8.56
N ILE A 209 0.25 11.42 7.63
CA ILE A 209 -0.15 10.03 7.81
C ILE A 209 0.97 9.17 7.28
N SER A 210 1.59 8.39 8.16
CA SER A 210 2.66 7.49 7.78
C SER A 210 2.13 6.34 6.92
N GLN A 211 2.95 5.80 6.02
CA GLN A 211 2.54 4.71 5.15
C GLN A 211 2.07 3.48 5.94
N THR A 212 2.78 3.11 7.01
CA THR A 212 2.41 1.95 7.84
C THR A 212 1.09 2.18 8.59
N SER A 213 0.85 3.41 9.07
CA SER A 213 -0.43 3.76 9.71
C SER A 213 -1.61 3.65 8.73
N LEU A 214 -1.38 4.00 7.45
CA LEU A 214 -2.39 3.88 6.41
C LEU A 214 -2.62 2.42 5.98
N GLN A 215 -1.57 1.60 5.91
CA GLN A 215 -1.71 0.16 5.68
C GLN A 215 -2.47 -0.50 6.81
N LYS A 216 -2.21 -0.10 8.06
CA LYS A 216 -2.97 -0.55 9.23
C LYS A 216 -4.44 -0.23 9.11
N TYR A 217 -4.75 1.03 8.81
CA TYR A 217 -6.13 1.44 8.56
C TYR A 217 -6.80 0.64 7.43
N MET A 218 -6.09 0.40 6.33
CA MET A 218 -6.60 -0.42 5.23
C MET A 218 -6.88 -1.86 5.65
N MET A 219 -5.95 -2.50 6.36
CA MET A 219 -6.03 -3.93 6.70
C MET A 219 -7.03 -4.19 7.84
N GLU A 220 -6.94 -3.42 8.92
CA GLU A 220 -7.73 -3.68 10.13
C GLU A 220 -9.10 -3.00 10.07
N ASP A 221 -9.17 -1.70 9.75
CA ASP A 221 -10.43 -0.96 9.81
C ASP A 221 -11.30 -1.16 8.55
N LEU A 222 -10.70 -1.24 7.35
CA LEU A 222 -11.46 -1.35 6.10
C LEU A 222 -11.70 -2.79 5.64
N LEU A 223 -10.73 -3.68 5.84
CA LEU A 223 -10.83 -5.09 5.45
C LEU A 223 -11.23 -6.00 6.62
N GLY A 224 -11.09 -5.56 7.87
CA GLY A 224 -11.43 -6.37 9.05
C GLY A 224 -10.43 -7.51 9.31
N ILE A 225 -9.20 -7.40 8.81
CA ILE A 225 -8.17 -8.45 8.93
C ILE A 225 -7.21 -8.09 10.07
N GLU A 226 -7.15 -8.93 11.09
CA GLU A 226 -6.14 -8.82 12.16
C GLU A 226 -4.75 -8.94 11.56
N THR A 227 -3.92 -7.91 11.72
CA THR A 227 -2.68 -7.82 10.94
C THR A 227 -1.46 -7.54 11.79
N LYS A 228 -0.43 -8.37 11.61
CA LYS A 228 0.91 -8.11 12.13
C LYS A 228 1.73 -7.34 11.10
N PHE A 229 2.21 -6.17 11.48
CA PHE A 229 3.02 -5.32 10.61
C PHE A 229 4.51 -5.60 10.78
N VAL A 230 5.19 -5.83 9.66
CA VAL A 230 6.62 -6.11 9.60
C VAL A 230 7.29 -5.10 8.67
N PHE A 231 8.34 -4.46 9.16
CA PHE A 231 9.14 -3.51 8.41
C PHE A 231 10.52 -4.13 8.15
N LEU A 232 10.78 -4.47 6.88
CA LEU A 232 12.03 -5.07 6.44
C LEU A 232 13.01 -3.98 6.02
N VAL A 233 14.14 -3.85 6.72
CA VAL A 233 15.09 -2.75 6.52
C VAL A 233 16.51 -3.26 6.32
N ASN A 234 17.40 -2.40 5.81
CA ASN A 234 18.81 -2.76 5.69
C ASN A 234 19.58 -2.68 7.02
N ASN A 235 19.20 -1.74 7.91
CA ASN A 235 19.86 -1.54 9.20
C ASN A 235 18.83 -1.34 10.33
N SER A 236 18.98 -2.06 11.44
CA SER A 236 18.10 -1.99 12.61
C SER A 236 18.41 -0.78 13.50
N ASN A 237 18.14 0.44 13.04
CA ASN A 237 18.40 1.65 13.84
C ASN A 237 17.15 2.22 14.53
N VAL A 238 15.99 1.58 14.40
CA VAL A 238 14.73 2.11 14.96
C VAL A 238 13.88 0.96 15.50
N LYS A 239 13.60 0.99 16.81
CA LYS A 239 12.49 0.24 17.41
C LYS A 239 11.21 1.06 17.21
N SER A 240 10.17 0.39 16.74
CA SER A 240 8.83 0.96 16.65
C SER A 240 7.88 0.20 17.56
N ASP A 241 6.97 0.91 18.21
CA ASP A 241 5.91 0.29 18.99
C ASP A 241 4.76 -0.21 18.10
N SER A 242 4.68 0.26 16.84
CA SER A 242 3.58 -0.06 15.92
C SER A 242 3.85 -1.24 14.98
N HIS A 243 5.10 -1.68 14.86
CA HIS A 243 5.49 -2.74 13.93
C HIS A 243 6.75 -3.47 14.38
N THR A 244 6.91 -4.70 13.90
CA THR A 244 8.14 -5.48 14.08
C THR A 244 9.16 -5.06 13.02
N THR A 245 10.30 -4.52 13.45
CA THR A 245 11.42 -4.21 12.54
C THR A 245 12.38 -5.39 12.49
N ILE A 246 12.68 -5.87 11.28
CA ILE A 246 13.66 -6.94 11.03
C ILE A 246 14.55 -6.53 9.86
N THR A 247 15.79 -7.02 9.86
CA THR A 247 16.74 -6.73 8.79
C THR A 247 16.66 -7.76 7.66
N TRP A 248 17.05 -7.33 6.45
CA TRP A 248 17.27 -8.25 5.33
C TRP A 248 18.25 -9.37 5.68
N GLN A 249 19.30 -9.04 6.44
CA GLN A 249 20.29 -10.00 6.90
C GLN A 249 19.67 -11.07 7.80
N GLU A 250 18.87 -10.69 8.80
CA GLU A 250 18.17 -11.63 9.68
C GLU A 250 17.25 -12.57 8.89
N VAL A 251 16.51 -12.03 7.93
CA VAL A 251 15.65 -12.83 7.07
C VAL A 251 16.45 -13.77 6.21
N PHE A 252 17.43 -13.30 5.44
CA PHE A 252 18.13 -14.17 4.50
C PHE A 252 18.97 -15.27 5.18
N ASN A 253 19.44 -15.04 6.40
CA ASN A 253 20.16 -16.03 7.18
C ASN A 253 19.32 -17.26 7.60
N ILE A 254 17.98 -17.12 7.68
CA ILE A 254 17.11 -18.25 8.05
C ILE A 254 16.58 -19.04 6.85
N LEU A 255 16.64 -18.47 5.64
CA LEU A 255 16.02 -19.05 4.45
C LEU A 255 16.80 -20.26 3.95
N ASP A 256 16.07 -21.28 3.52
CA ASP A 256 16.60 -22.33 2.69
C ASP A 256 16.74 -21.80 1.25
N THR A 257 17.99 -21.62 0.83
CA THR A 257 18.37 -21.14 -0.50
C THR A 257 18.82 -22.27 -1.43
N THR A 258 18.61 -23.53 -1.01
CA THR A 258 18.91 -24.69 -1.85
C THR A 258 18.15 -24.57 -3.16
N ASN A 259 18.83 -24.82 -4.29
CA ASN A 259 18.29 -24.70 -5.65
C ASN A 259 17.88 -23.29 -6.09
N PHE A 260 18.22 -22.23 -5.35
CA PHE A 260 18.03 -20.87 -5.86
C PHE A 260 18.92 -20.66 -7.08
N HIS A 261 18.41 -19.90 -8.05
CA HIS A 261 19.20 -19.52 -9.22
C HIS A 261 20.42 -18.67 -8.78
N PRO A 262 21.61 -18.81 -9.40
CA PRO A 262 22.80 -18.05 -9.02
C PRO A 262 22.61 -16.53 -8.96
N PHE A 263 21.77 -15.99 -9.84
CA PHE A 263 21.36 -14.58 -9.80
C PHE A 263 20.68 -14.19 -8.47
N THR A 264 19.78 -15.02 -7.95
CA THR A 264 19.09 -14.78 -6.68
C THR A 264 20.06 -14.88 -5.51
N LEU A 265 20.98 -15.84 -5.57
CA LEU A 265 22.04 -16.00 -4.57
C LEU A 265 22.99 -14.78 -4.54
N ASP A 266 23.39 -14.28 -5.70
CA ASP A 266 24.21 -13.05 -5.83
C ASP A 266 23.51 -11.85 -5.17
N TRP A 267 22.20 -11.70 -5.40
CA TRP A 267 21.38 -10.71 -4.74
C TRP A 267 21.36 -10.85 -3.22
N ILE A 268 21.02 -12.03 -2.72
CA ILE A 268 20.96 -12.32 -1.28
C ILE A 268 22.32 -12.06 -0.61
N SER A 269 23.42 -12.41 -1.28
CA SER A 269 24.78 -12.24 -0.75
C SER A 269 25.19 -10.78 -0.53
N ASN A 270 24.54 -9.82 -1.20
CA ASN A 270 24.78 -8.39 -0.95
C ASN A 270 24.18 -7.91 0.39
N TYR A 271 23.34 -8.73 1.04
CA TYR A 271 22.57 -8.38 2.24
C TYR A 271 22.68 -9.41 3.37
N SER A 272 23.48 -10.47 3.19
CA SER A 272 23.72 -11.52 4.20
C SER A 272 25.00 -11.27 4.99
#